data_AF-A0A8H3UVR3-F1
#
_entry.id   AF-A0A8H3UVR3-F1
#
_cell.length_a   1.000
_cell.length_b   1.000
_cell.length_c   1.000
_cell.angle_alpha   90.00
_cell.angle_beta   90.00
_cell.angle_gamma   90.00
#
_symmetry.space_group_name_H-M   'P 1'
#
loop_
_entity.id
_entity.type
_entity.pdbx_description
1 polymer ?
#
loop_
_entity_poly.entity_id
_entity_poly.type
_entity_poly.pdbx_seq_one_letter_code
_entity_poly.pdbx_strand_id
1 'polypeptide(L)'
;MDITAQFNRCLKERESSVVQSFVFQLSTLNEFLKEAYRINSHISELTTYLRSIRASYLTLQSHRPTNHRPRHQDGTSQLPNGDRSQPLTDAQRTRIDNETRQLLTTMSGAIQRLQENTRLSSALGESLAQKKRSKAGFLGRWAAGGGVTPKTPEEQEEADARDTINKHRDGVIWYLQRRLEGAGEMQRSMVEIRVKREVERSRSILYKARGPGLVDGTGIGISRSSANYLSPTDLENEQRQERAAIESSLSPEQIQLFEREQEDMLKHYNSELDKIKTAESALIEISSLQTELSANLEIQSEQISQLVADDEFARENVEKGNKNLKEATKRRSIAQMIFWGAVGTSLFVVTWDFIF
;
A
#
# COMPACT_ATOMS: atom_id res chain seq x y z
N MET A 1 31.31 -0.10 7.64
CA MET A 1 32.66 -0.60 7.26
C MET A 1 32.63 -2.11 7.34
N ASP A 2 33.02 -2.79 6.28
CA ASP A 2 33.09 -4.26 6.25
C ASP A 2 34.42 -4.72 6.89
N ILE A 3 34.34 -5.14 8.15
CA ILE A 3 35.48 -5.62 8.95
C ILE A 3 35.69 -7.13 8.82
N THR A 4 34.89 -7.82 8.00
CA THR A 4 34.85 -9.28 7.91
C THR A 4 36.21 -9.86 7.52
N ALA A 5 36.95 -9.18 6.64
CA ALA A 5 38.30 -9.60 6.22
C ALA A 5 39.34 -9.51 7.36
N GLN A 6 39.28 -8.46 8.18
CA GLN A 6 40.18 -8.30 9.34
C GLN A 6 39.83 -9.31 10.43
N PHE A 7 38.55 -9.51 10.70
CA PHE A 7 38.07 -10.50 11.67
C PHE A 7 38.45 -11.94 11.28
N ASN A 8 38.30 -12.27 9.99
CA ASN A 8 38.72 -13.57 9.44
C ASN A 8 40.23 -13.81 9.52
N ARG A 9 41.04 -12.75 9.51
CA ARG A 9 42.49 -12.83 9.74
C ARG A 9 42.80 -13.23 11.18
N CYS A 10 42.15 -12.56 12.14
CA CYS A 10 42.26 -12.88 13.56
C CYS A 10 41.74 -14.29 13.89
N LEU A 11 40.69 -14.76 13.22
CA LEU A 11 40.17 -16.12 13.40
C LEU A 11 41.14 -17.18 12.89
N LYS A 12 41.78 -16.94 11.73
CA LYS A 12 42.83 -17.83 11.21
C LYS A 12 44.04 -17.90 12.13
N GLU A 13 44.45 -16.76 12.72
CA GLU A 13 45.53 -16.71 13.71
C GLU A 13 45.22 -17.50 14.98
N ARG A 14 43.94 -17.76 15.27
CA ARG A 14 43.47 -18.56 16.41
C ARG A 14 43.00 -19.96 16.03
N GLU A 15 43.36 -20.44 14.83
CA GLU A 15 42.96 -21.75 14.28
C GLU A 15 41.44 -21.98 14.25
N SER A 16 40.65 -20.90 14.18
CA SER A 16 39.20 -20.94 14.17
C SER A 16 38.65 -20.86 12.74
N SER A 17 37.42 -21.35 12.54
CA SER A 17 36.75 -21.32 11.26
C SER A 17 36.49 -19.88 10.80
N VAL A 18 36.71 -19.65 9.51
CA VAL A 18 36.50 -18.34 8.86
C VAL A 18 35.00 -18.04 8.80
N VAL A 19 34.59 -16.80 9.05
CA VAL A 19 33.22 -16.35 8.84
C VAL A 19 32.90 -16.43 7.35
N GLN A 20 31.98 -17.34 7.00
CA GLN A 20 31.43 -17.43 5.65
C GLN A 20 30.36 -16.36 5.47
N SER A 21 30.32 -15.74 4.27
CA SER A 21 29.21 -14.86 3.91
C SER A 21 27.92 -15.66 3.92
N PHE A 22 26.94 -15.24 4.72
CA PHE A 22 25.64 -15.88 4.76
C PHE A 22 24.98 -15.79 3.38
N VAL A 23 24.79 -16.94 2.72
CA VAL A 23 24.05 -17.01 1.46
C VAL A 23 22.58 -17.16 1.80
N PHE A 24 21.79 -16.12 1.54
CA PHE A 24 20.36 -16.15 1.74
C PHE A 24 19.71 -17.15 0.77
N GLN A 25 19.07 -18.19 1.31
CA GLN A 25 18.35 -19.20 0.54
C GLN A 25 16.87 -19.21 0.94
N LEU A 26 15.97 -18.95 -0.02
CA LEU A 26 14.53 -18.94 0.26
C LEU A 26 13.98 -20.33 0.64
N SER A 27 14.65 -21.40 0.21
CA SER A 27 14.25 -22.80 0.50
C SER A 27 14.38 -23.16 1.97
N THR A 28 15.29 -22.53 2.71
CA THR A 28 15.53 -22.81 4.15
C THR A 28 14.58 -22.04 5.07
N LEU A 29 13.80 -21.09 4.54
CA LEU A 29 12.83 -20.32 5.31
C LEU A 29 11.60 -21.16 5.70
N ASN A 30 10.94 -20.74 6.77
CA ASN A 30 9.65 -21.28 7.16
C ASN A 30 8.56 -20.98 6.11
N GLU A 31 7.46 -21.73 6.17
CA GLU A 31 6.34 -21.61 5.25
C GLU A 31 5.75 -20.19 5.22
N PHE A 32 5.56 -19.58 6.40
CA PHE A 32 5.10 -18.18 6.53
C PHE A 32 5.96 -17.21 5.71
N LEU A 33 7.30 -17.24 5.86
CA LEU A 33 8.15 -16.29 5.15
C LEU A 33 8.18 -16.60 3.64
N LYS A 34 8.13 -17.87 3.24
CA LYS A 34 8.04 -18.23 1.81
C LYS A 34 6.79 -17.63 1.17
N GLU A 35 5.64 -17.72 1.84
CA GLU A 35 4.40 -17.08 1.40
C GLU A 35 4.52 -15.55 1.36
N ALA A 36 5.07 -14.94 2.42
CA ALA A 36 5.29 -13.50 2.48
C ALA A 36 6.17 -12.98 1.33
N TYR A 37 7.27 -13.67 1.02
CA TYR A 37 8.15 -13.33 -0.12
C TYR A 37 7.43 -13.47 -1.46
N ARG A 38 6.60 -14.51 -1.62
CA ARG A 38 5.80 -14.70 -2.84
C ARG A 38 4.81 -13.55 -3.04
N ILE A 39 4.08 -13.17 -1.99
CA ILE A 39 3.16 -12.02 -2.02
C ILE A 39 3.94 -10.74 -2.35
N ASN A 40 5.09 -10.53 -1.70
CA ASN A 40 5.93 -9.36 -1.95
C ASN A 40 6.45 -9.27 -3.39
N SER A 41 6.79 -10.42 -4.01
CA SER A 41 7.17 -10.49 -5.42
C SER A 41 6.03 -10.01 -6.31
N HIS A 42 4.83 -10.55 -6.11
CA HIS A 42 3.66 -10.18 -6.91
C HIS A 42 3.27 -8.71 -6.74
N ILE A 43 3.33 -8.15 -5.53
CA ILE A 43 3.09 -6.70 -5.30
C ILE A 43 4.16 -5.86 -6.03
N SER A 44 5.42 -6.30 -6.03
CA SER A 44 6.52 -5.61 -6.71
C SER A 44 6.38 -5.65 -8.23
N GLU A 45 6.04 -6.82 -8.77
CA GLU A 45 5.73 -7.04 -10.19
C GLU A 45 4.58 -6.14 -10.62
N LEU A 46 3.48 -6.12 -9.84
CA LEU A 46 2.33 -5.27 -10.12
C LEU A 46 2.69 -3.78 -10.09
N THR A 47 3.43 -3.33 -9.08
CA THR A 47 3.86 -1.93 -8.98
C THR A 47 4.75 -1.53 -10.16
N THR A 48 5.65 -2.41 -10.58
CA THR A 48 6.53 -2.18 -11.72
C THR A 48 5.74 -2.14 -13.02
N TYR A 49 4.79 -3.07 -13.18
CA TYR A 49 3.86 -3.10 -14.30
C TYR A 49 3.06 -1.79 -14.40
N LEU A 50 2.39 -1.37 -13.32
CA LEU A 50 1.61 -0.12 -13.28
C LEU A 50 2.45 1.11 -13.64
N ARG A 51 3.69 1.19 -13.16
CA ARG A 51 4.63 2.27 -13.53
C ARG A 51 4.94 2.26 -15.02
N SER A 52 5.18 1.09 -15.60
CA SER A 52 5.51 0.95 -17.02
C SER A 52 4.36 1.36 -17.95
N ILE A 53 3.13 1.02 -17.59
CA ILE A 53 1.94 1.32 -18.40
C ILE A 53 1.37 2.72 -18.14
N ARG A 54 1.80 3.41 -17.06
CA ARG A 54 1.24 4.72 -16.68
C ARG A 54 1.24 5.72 -17.83
N ALA A 55 2.34 5.80 -18.59
CA ALA A 55 2.45 6.73 -19.71
C ALA A 55 1.43 6.41 -20.81
N SER A 56 1.41 5.18 -21.32
CA SER A 56 0.52 4.74 -22.41
C SER A 56 -0.96 4.70 -22.00
N TYR A 57 -1.25 4.43 -20.73
CA TYR A 57 -2.59 4.47 -20.14
C TYR A 57 -3.15 5.89 -20.09
N LEU A 58 -2.31 6.84 -19.68
CA LEU A 58 -2.71 8.25 -19.54
C LEU A 58 -2.66 9.02 -20.87
N THR A 59 -1.93 8.56 -21.89
CA THR A 59 -1.93 9.23 -23.19
C THR A 59 -3.31 9.17 -23.83
N LEU A 60 -3.93 10.33 -24.03
CA LEU A 60 -5.18 10.44 -24.79
C LEU A 60 -4.87 10.16 -26.26
N GLN A 61 -5.64 9.28 -26.91
CA GLN A 61 -5.62 9.20 -28.37
C GLN A 61 -5.92 10.61 -28.90
N SER A 62 -4.93 11.22 -29.53
CA SER A 62 -5.14 12.43 -30.32
C SER A 62 -5.90 12.00 -31.56
N HIS A 63 -7.24 12.14 -31.55
CA HIS A 63 -7.95 12.37 -32.81
C HIS A 63 -7.55 13.76 -33.29
N ARG A 64 -6.32 13.89 -33.80
CA ARG A 64 -5.95 15.02 -34.63
C ARG A 64 -6.78 14.83 -35.90
N PRO A 65 -7.75 15.70 -36.23
CA PRO A 65 -8.35 15.66 -37.54
C PRO A 65 -7.20 15.83 -38.52
N THR A 66 -7.02 14.84 -39.39
CA THR A 66 -6.01 14.86 -40.43
C THR A 66 -6.46 15.94 -41.41
N ASN A 67 -6.16 17.20 -41.12
CA ASN A 67 -6.17 18.22 -42.15
C ASN A 67 -5.00 17.88 -43.07
N HIS A 68 -5.27 16.99 -44.03
CA HIS A 68 -4.42 16.72 -45.18
C HIS A 68 -4.31 18.00 -45.99
N ARG A 69 -3.39 18.89 -45.58
CA ARG A 69 -2.72 19.76 -46.53
C ARG A 69 -1.56 18.94 -47.11
N PRO A 70 -1.54 18.65 -48.42
CA PRO A 70 -0.37 18.07 -49.05
C PRO A 70 0.73 19.13 -49.01
N ARG A 71 1.62 19.03 -48.02
CA ARG A 71 2.87 19.78 -47.98
C ARG A 71 3.90 18.93 -48.70
N HIS A 72 4.32 19.38 -49.88
CA HIS A 72 5.44 18.82 -50.63
C HIS A 72 6.63 18.60 -49.70
N GLN A 73 7.15 17.38 -49.75
CA GLN A 73 8.19 16.86 -48.87
C GLN A 73 9.48 16.76 -49.68
N ASP A 74 10.47 17.57 -49.30
CA ASP A 74 11.87 17.33 -49.64
C ASP A 74 12.64 16.98 -48.36
N GLY A 75 13.43 15.92 -48.44
CA GLY A 75 14.73 15.83 -47.80
C GLY A 75 14.82 15.57 -46.28
N THR A 76 15.00 14.28 -45.95
CA THR A 76 16.03 13.80 -45.00
C THR A 76 16.06 14.36 -43.57
N SER A 77 15.46 13.62 -42.64
CA SER A 77 16.05 13.37 -41.32
C SER A 77 15.41 12.11 -40.70
N GLN A 78 16.04 10.95 -40.89
CA GLN A 78 15.78 9.75 -40.11
C GLN A 78 16.35 9.97 -38.70
N LEU A 79 15.50 10.44 -37.79
CA LEU A 79 15.73 10.26 -36.36
C LEU A 79 15.15 8.89 -35.99
N PRO A 80 15.84 8.09 -35.15
CA PRO A 80 15.26 6.86 -34.63
C PRO A 80 14.15 7.29 -33.68
N ASN A 81 12.89 7.10 -34.10
CA ASN A 81 11.73 7.24 -33.23
C ASN A 81 11.86 6.18 -32.13
N GLY A 82 12.42 6.59 -30.99
CA GLY A 82 12.30 5.85 -29.74
C GLY A 82 10.82 5.70 -29.41
N ASP A 83 10.36 4.45 -29.48
CA ASP A 83 9.25 3.86 -28.74
C ASP A 83 8.17 4.86 -28.28
N ARG A 84 7.45 5.43 -29.24
CA ARG A 84 6.18 6.10 -28.95
C ARG A 84 5.18 4.99 -28.63
N SER A 85 5.15 4.61 -27.36
CA SER A 85 4.18 3.68 -26.79
C SER A 85 2.80 4.00 -27.35
N GLN A 86 2.26 3.06 -28.12
CA GLN A 86 0.96 3.27 -28.76
C GLN A 86 -0.09 3.57 -27.67
N PRO A 87 -0.94 4.59 -27.88
CA PRO A 87 -1.94 4.93 -26.89
C PRO A 87 -2.92 3.76 -26.74
N LEU A 88 -3.08 3.26 -25.51
CA LEU A 88 -3.99 2.16 -25.21
C LEU A 88 -5.43 2.54 -25.59
N THR A 89 -6.17 1.61 -26.18
CA THR A 89 -7.60 1.79 -26.45
C THR A 89 -8.41 1.81 -25.16
N ASP A 90 -9.60 2.39 -25.21
CA ASP A 90 -10.48 2.48 -24.05
C ASP A 90 -10.81 1.09 -23.46
N ALA A 91 -11.11 0.11 -24.32
CA ALA A 91 -11.33 -1.28 -23.92
C ALA A 91 -10.10 -1.92 -23.26
N GLN A 92 -8.90 -1.63 -23.75
CA GLN A 92 -7.65 -2.12 -23.15
C GLN A 92 -7.44 -1.52 -21.75
N ARG A 93 -7.75 -0.24 -21.56
CA ARG A 93 -7.65 0.41 -20.24
C ARG A 93 -8.61 -0.22 -19.24
N THR A 94 -9.88 -0.42 -19.63
CA THR A 94 -10.87 -1.07 -18.77
C THR A 94 -10.47 -2.51 -18.42
N ARG A 95 -9.89 -3.25 -19.37
CA ARG A 95 -9.33 -4.58 -19.11
C ARG A 95 -8.20 -4.52 -18.08
N ILE A 96 -7.26 -3.59 -18.23
CA ILE A 96 -6.16 -3.37 -17.27
C ILE A 96 -6.71 -3.03 -15.87
N ASP A 97 -7.72 -2.17 -15.80
CA ASP A 97 -8.33 -1.78 -14.52
C ASP A 97 -8.97 -2.99 -13.82
N ASN A 98 -9.66 -3.84 -14.58
CA ASN A 98 -10.27 -5.07 -14.07
C ASN A 98 -9.22 -6.10 -13.61
N GLU A 99 -8.20 -6.36 -14.43
CA GLU A 99 -7.12 -7.30 -14.11
C GLU A 99 -6.34 -6.83 -12.88
N THR A 100 -6.00 -5.54 -12.81
CA THR A 100 -5.30 -4.96 -11.66
C THR A 100 -6.15 -5.06 -10.40
N ARG A 101 -7.45 -4.77 -10.48
CA ARG A 101 -8.37 -4.89 -9.34
C ARG A 101 -8.42 -6.33 -8.83
N GLN A 102 -8.53 -7.31 -9.73
CA GLN A 102 -8.52 -8.72 -9.37
C GLN A 102 -7.21 -9.14 -8.69
N LEU A 103 -6.08 -8.62 -9.14
CA LEU A 103 -4.79 -8.87 -8.48
C LEU A 103 -4.74 -8.24 -7.08
N LEU A 104 -5.20 -7.00 -6.91
CA LEU A 104 -5.26 -6.34 -5.60
C LEU A 104 -6.17 -7.10 -4.61
N THR A 105 -7.36 -7.53 -5.03
CA THR A 105 -8.26 -8.32 -4.17
C THR A 105 -7.65 -9.67 -3.81
N THR A 106 -7.01 -10.34 -4.77
CA THR A 106 -6.34 -11.62 -4.55
C THR A 106 -5.18 -11.46 -3.55
N MET A 107 -4.36 -10.42 -3.68
CA MET A 107 -3.26 -10.14 -2.75
C MET A 107 -3.78 -9.73 -1.38
N SER A 108 -4.85 -8.93 -1.29
CA SER A 108 -5.51 -8.60 -0.03
C SER A 108 -5.99 -9.86 0.70
N GLY A 109 -6.69 -10.75 0.00
CA GLY A 109 -7.13 -12.03 0.55
C GLY A 109 -5.97 -12.94 0.95
N ALA A 110 -4.87 -12.95 0.18
CA ALA A 110 -3.67 -13.71 0.55
C ALA A 110 -3.02 -13.18 1.84
N ILE A 111 -2.96 -11.86 2.02
CA ILE A 111 -2.45 -11.24 3.25
C ILE A 111 -3.38 -11.53 4.44
N GLN A 112 -4.71 -11.45 4.24
CA GLN A 112 -5.68 -11.81 5.28
C GLN A 112 -5.52 -13.26 5.74
N ARG A 113 -5.37 -14.21 4.80
CA ARG A 113 -5.08 -15.62 5.14
C ARG A 113 -3.76 -15.78 5.90
N LEU A 114 -2.71 -15.06 5.49
CA LEU A 114 -1.42 -15.08 6.17
C LEU A 114 -1.54 -14.57 7.62
N GLN A 115 -2.35 -13.54 7.83
CA GLN A 115 -2.67 -12.97 9.14
C GLN A 115 -3.50 -13.94 10.01
N GLU A 116 -4.53 -14.56 9.44
CA GLU A 116 -5.34 -15.58 10.12
C GLU A 116 -4.48 -16.78 10.55
N ASN A 117 -3.64 -17.30 9.67
CA ASN A 117 -2.70 -18.39 9.97
C ASN A 117 -1.74 -18.01 11.10
N THR A 118 -1.30 -16.75 11.15
CA THR A 118 -0.43 -16.24 12.22
C THR A 118 -1.18 -16.19 13.56
N ARG A 119 -2.41 -15.66 13.56
CA ARG A 119 -3.27 -15.61 14.77
C ARG A 119 -3.64 -17.00 15.27
N LEU A 120 -3.91 -17.94 14.37
CA LEU A 120 -4.16 -19.33 14.75
C LEU A 120 -2.90 -19.97 15.35
N SER A 121 -1.73 -19.72 14.75
CA SER A 121 -0.46 -20.23 15.27
C SER A 121 -0.13 -19.69 16.66
N SER A 122 -0.36 -18.40 16.91
CA SER A 122 -0.15 -17.80 18.23
C SER A 122 -1.13 -18.36 19.26
N ALA A 123 -2.43 -18.42 18.94
CA ALA A 123 -3.46 -19.00 19.82
C ALA A 123 -3.20 -20.48 20.13
N LEU A 124 -2.76 -21.27 19.15
CA LEU A 124 -2.35 -22.66 19.37
C LEU A 124 -1.16 -22.73 20.32
N GLY A 125 -0.15 -21.90 20.13
CA GLY A 125 1.02 -21.80 21.01
C GLY A 125 0.64 -21.49 22.46
N GLU A 126 -0.25 -20.54 22.68
CA GLU A 126 -0.78 -20.17 24.00
C GLU A 126 -1.58 -21.31 24.64
N SER A 127 -2.47 -21.94 23.87
CA SER A 127 -3.27 -23.07 24.37
C SER A 127 -2.40 -24.28 24.77
N LEU A 128 -1.31 -24.53 24.04
CA LEU A 128 -0.34 -25.58 24.36
C LEU A 128 0.45 -25.23 25.62
N ALA A 129 0.89 -23.97 25.77
CA ALA A 129 1.53 -23.50 27.00
C ALA A 129 0.59 -23.64 28.20
N GLN A 130 -0.68 -23.25 28.06
CA GLN A 130 -1.68 -23.39 29.11
C GLN A 130 -1.94 -24.86 29.49
N LYS A 131 -1.97 -25.78 28.51
CA LYS A 131 -2.08 -27.23 28.75
C LYS A 131 -0.85 -27.82 29.44
N LYS A 132 0.37 -27.39 29.06
CA LYS A 132 1.60 -27.78 29.77
C LYS A 132 1.53 -27.32 31.22
N ARG A 133 1.10 -26.07 31.45
CA ARG A 133 0.94 -25.48 32.78
C ARG A 133 -0.13 -26.18 33.62
N SER A 134 -1.26 -26.57 33.03
CA SER A 134 -2.31 -27.30 33.76
C SER A 134 -1.88 -28.72 34.13
N LYS A 135 -1.13 -29.40 33.25
CA LYS A 135 -0.59 -30.75 33.48
C LYS A 135 0.53 -30.76 34.51
N ALA A 136 1.42 -29.78 34.50
CA ALA A 136 2.44 -29.58 35.55
C ALA A 136 1.85 -29.01 36.85
N GLY A 137 0.72 -28.28 36.73
CA GLY A 137 0.07 -27.56 37.80
C GLY A 137 -0.65 -28.43 38.82
N PHE A 138 -1.02 -29.69 38.54
CA PHE A 138 -1.66 -30.53 39.56
C PHE A 138 -0.73 -30.85 40.74
N LEU A 139 0.56 -31.07 40.50
CA LEU A 139 1.57 -31.30 41.55
C LEU A 139 2.14 -29.98 42.10
N GLY A 140 2.32 -28.95 41.25
CA GLY A 140 2.83 -27.65 41.69
C GLY A 140 1.82 -26.79 42.49
N ARG A 141 0.52 -26.89 42.19
CA ARG A 141 -0.54 -26.10 42.85
C ARG A 141 -0.87 -26.61 44.27
N TRP A 142 -0.57 -27.88 44.56
CA TRP A 142 -0.63 -28.45 45.91
C TRP A 142 0.58 -28.03 46.76
N ALA A 143 1.79 -28.00 46.17
CA ALA A 143 3.01 -27.58 46.87
C ALA A 143 3.12 -26.06 47.11
N ALA A 144 2.52 -25.23 46.25
CA ALA A 144 2.57 -23.77 46.34
C ALA A 144 1.42 -23.14 47.17
N GLY A 145 0.66 -23.95 47.93
CA GLY A 145 -0.37 -23.43 48.85
C GLY A 145 -1.55 -22.73 48.17
N GLY A 146 -1.97 -23.17 46.98
CA GLY A 146 -3.15 -22.64 46.28
C GLY A 146 -2.94 -21.32 45.51
N GLY A 147 -1.74 -20.75 45.49
CA GLY A 147 -1.39 -19.58 44.69
C GLY A 147 -1.12 -19.88 43.21
N VAL A 148 -1.16 -18.83 42.38
CA VAL A 148 -0.74 -18.88 40.96
C VAL A 148 0.73 -19.32 40.91
N THR A 149 1.02 -20.45 40.26
CA THR A 149 2.41 -20.89 40.09
C THR A 149 3.16 -19.89 39.20
N PRO A 150 4.28 -19.30 39.66
CA PRO A 150 5.11 -18.47 38.80
C PRO A 150 5.59 -19.31 37.61
N LYS A 151 5.72 -18.70 36.43
CA LYS A 151 6.25 -19.36 35.22
C LYS A 151 7.63 -19.92 35.56
N THR A 152 7.93 -21.14 35.12
CA THR A 152 9.31 -21.65 35.22
C THR A 152 10.22 -20.80 34.33
N PRO A 153 11.51 -20.64 34.67
CA PRO A 153 12.44 -19.84 33.86
C PRO A 153 12.52 -20.33 32.41
N GLU A 154 12.48 -21.65 32.20
CA GLU A 154 12.45 -22.28 30.86
C GLU A 154 11.15 -21.97 30.08
N GLU A 155 9.99 -21.95 30.75
CA GLU A 155 8.70 -21.60 30.12
C GLU A 155 8.64 -20.11 29.75
N GLN A 156 9.34 -19.27 30.51
CA GLN A 156 9.44 -17.84 30.22
C GLN A 156 10.31 -17.57 28.99
N GLU A 157 11.46 -18.23 28.87
CA GLU A 157 12.29 -18.15 27.65
C GLU A 157 11.54 -18.64 26.40
N GLU A 158 10.79 -19.75 26.49
CA GLU A 158 9.94 -20.22 25.39
C GLU A 158 8.85 -19.20 25.02
N ALA A 159 8.27 -18.52 26.01
CA ALA A 159 7.23 -17.51 25.78
C ALA A 159 7.81 -16.26 25.10
N ASP A 160 8.96 -15.79 25.56
CA ASP A 160 9.64 -14.61 25.01
C ASP A 160 10.12 -14.90 23.57
N ALA A 161 10.63 -16.09 23.29
CA ALA A 161 10.98 -16.53 21.93
C ALA A 161 9.75 -16.57 21.00
N ARG A 162 8.58 -17.01 21.49
CA ARG A 162 7.35 -16.98 20.70
C ARG A 162 6.86 -15.56 20.44
N ASP A 163 6.93 -14.70 21.45
CA ASP A 163 6.55 -13.30 21.35
C ASP A 163 7.38 -12.58 20.29
N THR A 164 8.71 -12.70 20.32
CA THR A 164 9.59 -12.11 19.29
C THR A 164 9.26 -12.59 17.87
N ILE A 165 8.91 -13.86 17.69
CA ILE A 165 8.48 -14.40 16.39
C ILE A 165 7.15 -13.77 15.95
N ASN A 166 6.18 -13.64 16.87
CA ASN A 166 4.89 -13.03 16.56
C ASN A 166 5.05 -11.56 16.16
N LYS A 167 5.85 -10.80 16.93
CA LYS A 167 6.19 -9.41 16.61
C LYS A 167 6.80 -9.26 15.22
N HIS A 168 7.72 -10.15 14.87
CA HIS A 168 8.30 -10.17 13.52
C HIS A 168 7.24 -10.47 12.44
N ARG A 169 6.35 -11.44 12.66
CA ARG A 169 5.28 -11.76 11.70
C ARG A 169 4.31 -10.60 11.51
N ASP A 170 3.92 -9.94 12.59
CA ASP A 170 3.04 -8.77 12.56
C ASP A 170 3.70 -7.63 11.78
N GLY A 171 5.00 -7.37 12.01
CA GLY A 171 5.76 -6.39 11.23
C GLY A 171 5.83 -6.72 9.73
N VAL A 172 5.98 -8.00 9.38
CA VAL A 172 5.95 -8.46 7.97
C VAL A 172 4.57 -8.25 7.35
N ILE A 173 3.49 -8.59 8.04
CA ILE A 173 2.11 -8.40 7.55
C ILE A 173 1.85 -6.90 7.32
N TRP A 174 2.18 -6.06 8.30
CA TRP A 174 2.04 -4.61 8.18
C TRP A 174 2.81 -4.06 6.97
N TYR A 175 4.06 -4.51 6.77
CA TYR A 175 4.86 -4.13 5.61
C TYR A 175 4.19 -4.51 4.28
N LEU A 176 3.68 -5.74 4.18
CA LEU A 176 2.99 -6.21 2.97
C LEU A 176 1.72 -5.40 2.69
N GLN A 177 0.92 -5.12 3.71
CA GLN A 177 -0.28 -4.30 3.58
C GLN A 177 0.05 -2.88 3.13
N ARG A 178 1.07 -2.26 3.73
CA ARG A 178 1.52 -0.91 3.37
C ARG A 178 1.99 -0.85 1.91
N ARG A 179 2.67 -1.89 1.44
CA ARG A 179 3.07 -2.00 0.03
C ARG A 179 1.88 -2.21 -0.91
N LEU A 180 0.90 -3.02 -0.52
CA LEU A 180 -0.32 -3.24 -1.29
C LEU A 180 -1.14 -1.94 -1.40
N GLU A 181 -1.27 -1.20 -0.29
CA GLU A 181 -1.91 0.12 -0.27
C GLU A 181 -1.24 1.07 -1.26
N GLY A 182 0.10 1.16 -1.27
CA GLY A 182 0.82 2.01 -2.22
C GLY A 182 0.62 1.61 -3.69
N ALA A 183 0.45 0.31 -3.98
CA ALA A 183 0.09 -0.15 -5.33
C ALA A 183 -1.36 0.23 -5.69
N GLY A 184 -2.29 0.09 -4.74
CA GLY A 184 -3.69 0.50 -4.90
C GLY A 184 -3.86 2.01 -5.11
N GLU A 185 -3.10 2.82 -4.37
CA GLU A 185 -3.09 4.28 -4.53
C GLU A 185 -2.60 4.69 -5.92
N MET A 186 -1.58 4.02 -6.45
CA MET A 186 -1.09 4.26 -7.81
C MET A 186 -2.17 3.95 -8.86
N GLN A 187 -2.86 2.82 -8.74
CA GLN A 187 -3.96 2.48 -9.63
C GLN A 187 -5.09 3.51 -9.54
N ARG A 188 -5.54 3.85 -8.32
CA ARG A 188 -6.59 4.85 -8.10
C ARG A 188 -6.22 6.18 -8.74
N SER A 189 -4.99 6.65 -8.53
CA SER A 189 -4.49 7.89 -9.14
C SER A 189 -4.59 7.87 -10.67
N MET A 190 -4.23 6.75 -11.31
CA MET A 190 -4.32 6.62 -12.76
C MET A 190 -5.77 6.66 -13.26
N VAL A 191 -6.66 5.90 -12.60
CA VAL A 191 -8.08 5.82 -12.96
C VAL A 191 -8.77 7.17 -12.72
N GLU A 192 -8.47 7.84 -11.61
CA GLU A 192 -9.02 9.17 -11.29
C GLU A 192 -8.66 10.20 -12.38
N ILE A 193 -7.39 10.21 -12.81
CA ILE A 193 -6.95 11.09 -13.90
C ILE A 193 -7.69 10.75 -15.20
N ARG A 194 -7.92 9.46 -15.50
CA ARG A 194 -8.68 9.02 -16.67
C ARG A 194 -10.12 9.54 -16.61
N VAL A 195 -10.83 9.30 -15.50
CA VAL A 195 -12.22 9.73 -15.32
C VAL A 195 -12.33 11.25 -15.44
N LYS A 196 -11.45 12.00 -14.77
CA LYS A 196 -11.44 13.47 -14.87
C LYS A 196 -11.29 13.95 -16.31
N ARG A 197 -10.37 13.35 -17.08
CA ARG A 197 -10.14 13.71 -18.49
C ARG A 197 -11.30 13.31 -19.39
N GLU A 198 -11.96 12.20 -19.12
CA GLU A 198 -13.15 11.77 -19.87
C GLU A 198 -14.34 12.69 -19.60
N VAL A 199 -14.55 13.09 -18.35
CA VAL A 199 -15.56 14.10 -17.96
C VAL A 199 -15.27 15.47 -18.58
N GLU A 200 -14.01 15.91 -18.58
CA GLU A 200 -13.62 17.15 -19.26
C GLU A 200 -13.81 17.06 -20.78
N ARG A 201 -13.49 15.92 -21.39
CA ARG A 201 -13.70 15.70 -22.81
C ARG A 201 -15.19 15.74 -23.15
N SER A 202 -16.06 15.04 -22.42
CA SER A 202 -17.50 15.05 -22.70
C SER A 202 -18.07 16.46 -22.59
N ARG A 203 -17.65 17.24 -21.58
CA ARG A 203 -17.96 18.68 -21.47
C ARG A 203 -17.49 19.47 -22.69
N SER A 204 -16.28 19.22 -23.18
CA SER A 204 -15.74 19.92 -24.35
C SER A 204 -16.46 19.55 -25.67
N ILE A 205 -16.88 18.30 -25.82
CA ILE A 205 -17.66 17.85 -26.98
C ILE A 205 -19.04 18.50 -26.94
N LEU A 206 -19.70 18.54 -25.78
CA LEU A 206 -20.97 19.23 -25.60
C LEU A 206 -20.85 20.72 -25.93
N TYR A 207 -19.77 21.37 -25.48
CA TYR A 207 -19.52 22.77 -25.81
C TYR A 207 -19.27 23.00 -27.30
N LYS A 208 -18.52 22.09 -27.96
CA LYS A 208 -18.24 22.18 -29.39
C LYS A 208 -19.46 21.85 -30.26
N ALA A 209 -20.26 20.87 -29.87
CA ALA A 209 -21.50 20.51 -30.55
C ALA A 209 -22.58 21.60 -30.39
N ARG A 210 -22.52 22.38 -29.30
CA ARG A 210 -23.29 23.62 -29.15
C ARG A 210 -22.82 24.75 -30.06
N GLY A 211 -21.70 24.58 -30.76
CA GLY A 211 -21.26 25.47 -31.85
C GLY A 211 -20.62 26.80 -31.38
N PRO A 212 -19.63 27.34 -32.12
CA PRO A 212 -19.02 28.64 -31.82
C PRO A 212 -20.00 29.83 -31.94
N GLY A 213 -21.19 29.63 -32.50
CA GLY A 213 -22.20 30.66 -32.72
C GLY A 213 -23.24 30.83 -31.62
N LEU A 214 -23.27 29.94 -30.61
CA LEU A 214 -24.24 30.04 -29.49
C LEU A 214 -23.65 30.66 -28.22
N VAL A 215 -22.35 31.00 -28.22
CA VAL A 215 -21.69 31.65 -27.07
C VAL A 215 -21.60 33.17 -27.23
N ASP A 216 -21.70 33.68 -28.46
CA ASP A 216 -21.76 35.13 -28.74
C ASP A 216 -23.19 35.65 -29.01
N GLY A 217 -24.21 34.82 -28.74
CA GLY A 217 -25.63 35.19 -28.89
C GLY A 217 -26.42 35.25 -27.58
N THR A 218 -25.87 34.74 -26.47
CA THR A 218 -26.47 34.89 -25.13
C THR A 218 -25.65 35.80 -24.22
N GLY A 219 -24.82 36.65 -24.82
CA GLY A 219 -24.54 37.94 -24.21
C GLY A 219 -25.89 38.54 -23.85
N ILE A 220 -26.09 38.78 -22.55
CA ILE A 220 -27.10 39.69 -22.01
C ILE A 220 -26.72 41.07 -22.57
N GLY A 221 -27.01 41.25 -23.86
CA GLY A 221 -27.03 42.52 -24.53
C GLY A 221 -28.25 43.20 -23.99
N ILE A 222 -28.03 44.06 -22.99
CA ILE A 222 -28.92 45.16 -22.64
C ILE A 222 -28.96 46.06 -23.88
N SER A 223 -29.61 45.59 -24.94
CA SER A 223 -30.09 46.44 -26.02
C SER A 223 -31.39 47.01 -25.49
N ARG A 224 -31.32 48.27 -25.06
CA ARG A 224 -32.46 49.08 -24.69
C ARG A 224 -33.41 49.15 -25.88
N SER A 225 -34.37 48.25 -25.94
CA SER A 225 -35.55 48.34 -26.81
C SER A 225 -36.64 47.49 -26.17
N SER A 226 -37.58 48.19 -25.56
CA SER A 226 -38.92 47.76 -25.11
C SER A 226 -39.10 46.31 -24.67
N ALA A 227 -39.17 46.14 -23.35
CA ALA A 227 -39.70 44.95 -22.71
C ALA A 227 -41.15 44.69 -23.17
N ASN A 228 -41.32 43.76 -24.11
CA ASN A 228 -42.54 42.99 -24.24
C ASN A 228 -42.30 41.63 -23.58
N TYR A 229 -43.14 41.31 -22.60
CA TYR A 229 -43.23 39.99 -21.98
C TYR A 229 -43.74 39.01 -23.03
N LEU A 230 -42.83 38.35 -23.75
CA LEU A 230 -43.18 37.20 -24.59
C LEU A 230 -43.52 36.03 -23.66
N SER A 231 -44.72 35.46 -23.84
CA SER A 231 -45.11 34.22 -23.16
C SER A 231 -44.21 33.07 -23.67
N PRO A 232 -43.94 32.02 -22.87
CA PRO A 232 -43.23 30.83 -23.33
C PRO A 232 -43.79 30.25 -24.65
N THR A 233 -45.09 30.43 -24.88
CA THR A 233 -45.80 30.05 -26.10
C THR A 233 -45.41 30.88 -27.33
N ASP A 234 -45.09 32.16 -27.17
CA ASP A 234 -44.73 33.04 -28.28
C ASP A 234 -43.30 32.76 -28.75
N LEU A 235 -42.40 32.47 -27.80
CA LEU A 235 -41.04 31.99 -28.09
C LEU A 235 -41.06 30.63 -28.80
N GLU A 236 -41.98 29.73 -28.42
CA GLU A 236 -42.14 28.42 -29.07
C GLU A 236 -42.70 28.57 -30.49
N ASN A 237 -43.60 29.53 -30.71
CA ASN A 237 -44.16 29.82 -32.03
C ASN A 237 -43.16 30.49 -32.97
N GLU A 238 -42.33 31.43 -32.49
CA GLU A 238 -41.22 32.01 -33.26
C GLU A 238 -40.21 30.92 -33.65
N GLN A 239 -39.83 30.05 -32.72
CA GLN A 239 -38.92 28.93 -33.02
C GLN A 239 -39.49 27.94 -34.04
N ARG A 240 -40.81 27.70 -34.02
CA ARG A 240 -41.48 26.85 -35.03
C ARG A 240 -41.49 27.52 -36.40
N GLN A 241 -41.72 28.83 -36.48
CA GLN A 241 -41.66 29.57 -37.74
C GLN A 241 -40.24 29.63 -38.31
N GLU A 242 -39.22 29.85 -37.47
CA GLU A 242 -37.82 29.79 -37.89
C GLU A 242 -37.44 28.39 -38.39
N ARG A 243 -37.84 27.32 -37.68
CA ARG A 243 -37.60 25.94 -38.13
C ARG A 243 -38.23 25.66 -39.49
N ALA A 244 -39.48 26.08 -39.70
CA ALA A 244 -40.17 25.91 -40.99
C ALA A 244 -39.53 26.74 -42.12
N ALA A 245 -39.02 27.94 -41.81
CA ALA A 245 -38.28 28.78 -42.76
C ALA A 245 -36.90 28.17 -43.12
N ILE A 246 -36.24 27.52 -42.16
CA ILE A 246 -34.98 26.81 -42.37
C ILE A 246 -35.21 25.51 -43.15
N GLU A 247 -36.25 24.74 -42.82
CA GLU A 247 -36.64 23.51 -43.54
C GLU A 247 -37.05 23.79 -44.99
N SER A 248 -37.66 24.95 -45.27
CA SER A 248 -38.01 25.35 -46.65
C SER A 248 -36.83 25.93 -47.46
N SER A 249 -35.72 26.30 -46.81
CA SER A 249 -34.51 26.83 -47.47
C SER A 249 -33.38 25.81 -47.62
N LEU A 250 -33.49 24.64 -46.98
CA LEU A 250 -32.55 23.52 -47.09
C LEU A 250 -33.02 22.53 -48.16
N SER A 251 -32.07 21.99 -48.93
CA SER A 251 -32.39 20.89 -49.85
C SER A 251 -32.81 19.64 -49.05
N PRO A 252 -33.74 18.81 -49.57
CA PRO A 252 -34.17 17.59 -48.89
C PRO A 252 -33.01 16.62 -48.57
N GLU A 253 -31.93 16.66 -49.34
CA GLU A 253 -30.69 15.89 -49.09
C GLU A 253 -29.92 16.41 -47.85
N GLN A 254 -29.91 17.73 -47.61
CA GLN A 254 -29.31 18.31 -46.41
C GLN A 254 -30.12 18.01 -45.14
N ILE A 255 -31.45 17.93 -45.23
CA ILE A 255 -32.31 17.53 -44.11
C ILE A 255 -32.00 16.08 -43.71
N GLN A 256 -31.91 15.17 -44.68
CA GLN A 256 -31.53 13.78 -44.42
C GLN A 256 -30.12 13.66 -43.83
N LEU A 257 -29.18 14.51 -44.26
CA LEU A 257 -27.84 14.58 -43.68
C LEU A 257 -27.88 15.08 -42.23
N PHE A 258 -28.66 16.11 -41.92
CA PHE A 258 -28.83 16.62 -40.56
C PHE A 258 -29.48 15.58 -39.63
N GLU A 259 -30.50 14.87 -40.07
CA GLU A 259 -31.13 13.79 -39.31
C GLU A 259 -30.11 12.69 -38.99
N ARG A 260 -29.30 12.29 -40.00
CA ARG A 260 -28.23 11.31 -39.82
C ARG A 260 -27.13 11.81 -38.88
N GLU A 261 -26.72 13.07 -38.98
CA GLU A 261 -25.73 13.68 -38.08
C GLU A 261 -26.25 13.78 -36.64
N GLN A 262 -27.54 14.10 -36.46
CA GLN A 262 -28.17 14.13 -35.15
C GLN A 262 -28.23 12.74 -34.51
N GLU A 263 -28.59 11.71 -35.28
CA GLU A 263 -28.57 10.32 -34.82
C GLU A 263 -27.16 9.87 -34.42
N ASP A 264 -26.15 10.20 -35.23
CA ASP A 264 -24.75 9.87 -34.96
C ASP A 264 -24.23 10.61 -33.71
N MET A 265 -24.59 11.88 -33.55
CA MET A 265 -24.26 12.69 -32.37
C MET A 265 -24.86 12.07 -31.09
N LEU A 266 -26.13 11.66 -31.12
CA LEU A 266 -26.78 10.99 -29.99
C LEU A 266 -26.14 9.64 -29.65
N LYS A 267 -25.81 8.84 -30.67
CA LYS A 267 -25.09 7.57 -30.47
C LYS A 267 -23.72 7.80 -29.84
N HIS A 268 -22.99 8.80 -30.32
CA HIS A 268 -21.70 9.18 -29.76
C HIS A 268 -21.83 9.65 -28.30
N TYR A 269 -22.85 10.45 -27.97
CA TYR A 269 -23.09 10.88 -26.58
C TYR A 269 -23.42 9.73 -25.65
N ASN A 270 -24.33 8.83 -26.07
CA ASN A 270 -24.67 7.67 -25.26
C ASN A 270 -23.42 6.81 -25.02
N SER A 271 -22.59 6.61 -26.04
CA SER A 271 -21.32 5.88 -25.90
C SER A 271 -20.34 6.57 -24.93
N GLU A 272 -20.17 7.89 -25.00
CA GLU A 272 -19.30 8.63 -24.08
C GLU A 272 -19.83 8.60 -22.64
N LEU A 273 -21.15 8.69 -22.45
CA LEU A 273 -21.77 8.56 -21.13
C LEU A 273 -21.56 7.16 -20.53
N ASP A 274 -21.68 6.11 -21.34
CA ASP A 274 -21.48 4.74 -20.87
C ASP A 274 -20.00 4.48 -20.50
N LYS A 275 -19.05 5.08 -21.21
CA LYS A 275 -17.62 5.06 -20.82
C LYS A 275 -17.40 5.73 -19.48
N ILE A 276 -17.96 6.93 -19.27
CA ILE A 276 -17.85 7.67 -18.00
C ILE A 276 -18.45 6.86 -16.87
N LYS A 277 -19.67 6.31 -17.03
CA LYS A 277 -20.31 5.48 -16.01
C LYS A 277 -19.47 4.25 -15.65
N THR A 278 -18.89 3.60 -16.65
CA THR A 278 -18.04 2.42 -16.43
C THR A 278 -16.77 2.81 -15.66
N ALA A 279 -16.14 3.92 -16.02
CA ALA A 279 -14.95 4.42 -15.35
C ALA A 279 -15.24 4.92 -13.93
N GLU A 280 -16.37 5.57 -13.69
CA GLU A 280 -16.85 5.98 -12.37
C GLU A 280 -17.14 4.77 -11.47
N SER A 281 -17.83 3.74 -12.00
CA SER A 281 -18.07 2.49 -11.26
C SER A 281 -16.75 1.84 -10.85
N ALA A 282 -15.81 1.73 -11.79
CA ALA A 282 -14.48 1.19 -11.51
C ALA A 282 -13.72 2.02 -10.45
N LEU A 283 -13.83 3.35 -10.50
CA LEU A 283 -13.21 4.25 -9.52
C LEU A 283 -13.82 4.07 -8.12
N ILE A 284 -15.14 3.93 -8.01
CA ILE A 284 -15.83 3.70 -6.75
C ILE A 284 -15.39 2.37 -6.14
N GLU A 285 -15.34 1.29 -6.93
CA GLU A 285 -14.89 -0.03 -6.47
C GLU A 285 -13.42 -0.03 -6.03
N ILE A 286 -12.53 0.64 -6.76
CA ILE A 286 -11.12 0.75 -6.37
C ILE A 286 -11.00 1.59 -5.11
N SER A 287 -11.77 2.67 -4.99
CA SER A 287 -11.78 3.51 -3.80
C SER A 287 -12.32 2.76 -2.58
N SER A 288 -13.35 1.92 -2.72
CA SER A 288 -13.87 1.13 -1.59
C SER A 288 -12.83 0.12 -1.10
N LEU A 289 -12.17 -0.59 -2.02
CA LEU A 289 -11.07 -1.50 -1.70
C LEU A 289 -9.92 -0.77 -0.99
N GLN A 290 -9.55 0.41 -1.48
CA GLN A 290 -8.50 1.19 -0.81
C GLN A 290 -8.93 1.62 0.59
N THR A 291 -10.17 2.10 0.77
CA THR A 291 -10.67 2.47 2.10
C THR A 291 -10.61 1.28 3.06
N GLU A 292 -10.97 0.08 2.61
CA GLU A 292 -10.84 -1.14 3.41
C GLU A 292 -9.37 -1.43 3.78
N LEU A 293 -8.45 -1.32 2.82
CA LEU A 293 -7.01 -1.51 3.07
C LEU A 293 -6.46 -0.49 4.06
N SER A 294 -6.79 0.80 3.90
CA SER A 294 -6.34 1.87 4.79
C SER A 294 -6.93 1.71 6.20
N ALA A 295 -8.20 1.30 6.32
CA ALA A 295 -8.81 0.99 7.62
C ALA A 295 -8.12 -0.20 8.31
N ASN A 296 -7.82 -1.27 7.57
CA ASN A 296 -7.09 -2.42 8.10
C ASN A 296 -5.67 -2.03 8.54
N LEU A 297 -5.01 -1.15 7.80
CA LEU A 297 -3.70 -0.61 8.16
C LEU A 297 -3.73 0.27 9.39
N GLU A 298 -4.78 1.06 9.58
CA GLU A 298 -4.97 1.89 10.77
C GLU A 298 -5.08 1.01 12.02
N ILE A 299 -5.93 -0.02 11.96
CA ILE A 299 -6.07 -1.02 13.04
C ILE A 299 -4.72 -1.69 13.34
N GLN A 300 -3.95 -2.05 12.31
CA GLN A 300 -2.63 -2.65 12.52
C GLN A 300 -1.56 -1.66 12.98
N SER A 301 -1.67 -0.39 12.62
CA SER A 301 -0.70 0.64 13.01
C SER A 301 -0.69 0.88 14.52
N GLU A 302 -1.86 0.79 15.15
CA GLU A 302 -1.98 0.85 16.61
C GLU A 302 -1.25 -0.34 17.27
N GLN A 303 -1.44 -1.55 16.74
CA GLN A 303 -0.77 -2.76 17.23
C GLN A 303 0.74 -2.66 17.07
N ILE A 304 1.23 -2.24 15.90
CA ILE A 304 2.67 -2.05 15.66
C ILE A 304 3.24 -0.94 16.55
N SER A 305 2.50 0.15 16.81
CA SER A 305 2.95 1.22 17.70
C SER A 305 3.15 0.72 19.13
N GLN A 306 2.25 -0.14 19.61
CA GLN A 306 2.43 -0.84 20.89
C GLN A 306 3.67 -1.75 20.86
N LEU A 307 3.88 -2.49 19.78
CA LEU A 307 5.07 -3.35 19.63
C LEU A 307 6.39 -2.56 19.63
N VAL A 308 6.42 -1.38 19.01
CA VAL A 308 7.58 -0.49 19.02
C VAL A 308 7.86 0.03 20.42
N ALA A 309 6.82 0.45 21.15
CA ALA A 309 6.96 0.85 22.55
C ALA A 309 7.49 -0.32 23.41
N ASP A 310 6.96 -1.53 23.21
CA ASP A 310 7.41 -2.73 23.91
C ASP A 310 8.89 -3.07 23.61
N ASP A 311 9.37 -2.85 22.39
CA ASP A 311 10.78 -3.03 22.03
C ASP A 311 11.68 -2.01 22.74
N GLU A 312 11.25 -0.75 22.86
CA GLU A 312 11.97 0.26 23.64
C GLU A 312 12.10 -0.16 25.11
N PHE A 313 11.01 -0.62 25.72
CA PHE A 313 11.02 -1.14 27.10
C PHE A 313 11.88 -2.40 27.24
N ALA A 314 11.79 -3.34 26.29
CA ALA A 314 12.60 -4.55 26.29
C ALA A 314 14.10 -4.22 26.20
N ARG A 315 14.46 -3.29 25.32
CA ARG A 315 15.83 -2.81 25.16
C ARG A 315 16.35 -2.10 26.40
N GLU A 316 15.54 -1.26 27.04
CA GLU A 316 15.89 -0.63 28.32
C GLU A 316 16.08 -1.68 29.44
N ASN A 317 15.23 -2.70 29.49
CA ASN A 317 15.33 -3.78 30.46
C ASN A 317 16.59 -4.63 30.25
N VAL A 318 16.96 -4.93 29.00
CA VAL A 318 18.20 -5.63 28.67
C VAL A 318 19.42 -4.77 29.01
N GLU A 319 19.37 -3.46 28.77
CA GLU A 319 20.46 -2.54 29.14
C GLU A 319 20.65 -2.46 30.66
N LYS A 320 19.55 -2.27 31.42
CA LYS A 320 19.57 -2.30 32.88
C LYS A 320 20.05 -3.66 33.39
N GLY A 321 19.60 -4.75 32.79
CA GLY A 321 20.06 -6.11 33.09
C GLY A 321 21.56 -6.28 32.90
N ASN A 322 22.11 -5.86 31.76
CA ASN A 322 23.54 -5.88 31.49
C ASN A 322 24.34 -4.99 32.45
N LYS A 323 23.80 -3.82 32.83
CA LYS A 323 24.39 -2.96 33.85
C LYS A 323 24.43 -3.66 35.21
N ASN A 324 23.34 -4.31 35.61
CA ASN A 324 23.27 -5.08 36.85
C ASN A 324 24.24 -6.28 36.84
N LEU A 325 24.41 -6.97 35.71
CA LEU A 325 25.42 -8.02 35.55
C LEU A 325 26.85 -7.47 35.66
N LYS A 326 27.11 -6.29 35.09
CA LYS A 326 28.40 -5.61 35.21
C LYS A 326 28.68 -5.12 36.63
N GLU A 327 27.65 -4.67 37.35
CA GLU A 327 27.76 -4.31 38.76
C GLU A 327 27.93 -5.55 39.66
N ALA A 328 27.23 -6.64 39.36
CA ALA A 328 27.36 -7.91 40.08
C ALA A 328 28.75 -8.53 39.90
N THR A 329 29.32 -8.49 38.70
CA THR A 329 30.70 -8.96 38.43
C THR A 329 31.77 -8.09 39.08
N LYS A 330 31.49 -6.79 39.28
CA LYS A 330 32.40 -5.88 40.00
C LYS A 330 32.34 -6.01 41.51
N ARG A 331 31.24 -6.52 42.09
CA ARG A 331 31.18 -6.77 43.52
C ARG A 331 32.18 -7.88 43.86
N ARG A 332 33.25 -7.51 44.60
CA ARG A 332 34.17 -8.48 45.21
C ARG A 332 33.33 -9.49 45.99
N SER A 333 33.64 -10.77 45.81
CA SER A 333 32.91 -11.86 46.44
C SER A 333 32.72 -11.58 47.93
N ILE A 334 31.47 -11.57 48.40
CA ILE A 334 31.13 -11.38 49.82
C ILE A 334 31.90 -12.39 50.68
N ALA A 335 32.15 -13.60 50.15
CA ALA A 335 32.96 -14.61 50.80
C ALA A 335 34.42 -14.18 50.99
N GLN A 336 35.02 -13.45 50.03
CA GLN A 336 36.37 -12.90 50.19
C GLN A 336 36.42 -11.81 51.26
N MET A 337 35.39 -10.95 51.36
CA MET A 337 35.33 -9.94 52.42
C MET A 337 35.18 -10.58 53.81
N ILE A 338 34.35 -11.61 53.94
CA ILE A 338 34.19 -12.35 55.21
C ILE A 338 35.47 -13.07 55.59
N PHE A 339 36.17 -13.70 54.64
CA PHE A 339 37.45 -14.37 54.89
C PHE A 339 38.52 -13.40 55.40
N TRP A 340 38.74 -12.28 54.71
CA TRP A 340 39.70 -11.27 55.14
C TRP A 340 39.28 -10.57 56.44
N GLY A 341 37.98 -10.40 56.67
CA GLY A 341 37.44 -9.94 57.95
C GLY A 341 37.80 -10.89 59.10
N ALA A 342 37.61 -12.20 58.93
CA ALA A 342 37.92 -13.22 59.92
C ALA A 342 39.43 -13.35 60.19
N VAL A 343 40.27 -13.20 59.15
CA VAL A 343 41.73 -13.16 59.30
C VAL A 343 42.15 -11.92 60.07
N GLY A 344 41.57 -10.75 59.76
CA GLY A 344 41.86 -9.50 60.45
C GLY A 344 41.46 -9.53 61.92
N THR A 345 40.28 -10.05 62.25
CA THR A 345 39.84 -10.19 63.64
C THR A 345 40.67 -11.22 64.41
N SER A 346 41.06 -12.34 63.78
CA SER A 346 41.95 -13.30 64.43
C SER A 346 43.32 -12.71 64.73
N LEU A 347 43.90 -11.97 63.77
CA LEU A 347 45.21 -11.32 63.98
C LEU A 347 45.13 -10.26 65.08
N PHE A 348 44.04 -9.50 65.12
CA PHE A 348 43.79 -8.50 66.15
C PHE A 348 43.75 -9.11 67.56
N VAL A 349 43.02 -10.22 67.74
CA VAL A 349 42.95 -10.93 69.03
C VAL A 349 44.34 -11.41 69.46
N VAL A 350 45.12 -12.00 68.55
CA VAL A 350 46.47 -12.48 68.86
C VAL A 350 47.40 -11.32 69.25
N THR A 351 47.35 -10.19 68.54
CA THR A 351 48.17 -9.02 68.92
C THR A 351 47.71 -8.38 70.23
N TRP A 352 46.41 -8.41 70.51
CA TRP A 352 45.86 -7.88 71.76
C TRP A 352 46.33 -8.71 72.97
N ASP A 353 46.25 -10.04 72.86
CA ASP A 353 46.71 -11.01 73.87
C ASP A 353 48.24 -10.99 74.07
N PHE A 354 48.99 -10.48 73.09
CA PHE A 354 50.44 -10.33 73.20
C PHE A 354 50.87 -9.04 73.90
N ILE A 355 50.01 -8.01 73.90
CA ILE A 355 50.32 -6.67 74.41
C ILE A 355 49.76 -6.43 75.82
N PHE A 356 48.59 -7.00 76.12
CA PHE A 356 47.92 -6.96 77.42
C PHE A 356 47.90 -8.33 78.06
#